data_AF-A0A6L6CNG3-F1
#
_entry.id   AF-A0A6L6CNG3-F1
#
_cell.length_a   1.000
_cell.length_b   1.000
_cell.length_c   1.000
_cell.angle_alpha   90.00
_cell.angle_beta   90.00
_cell.angle_gamma   90.00
#
_symmetry.space_group_name_H-M   'P 1'
#
loop_
_entity.id
_entity.type
_entity.pdbx_description
1 polymer ?
#
loop_
_entity_poly.entity_id
_entity_poly.type
_entity_poly.pdbx_seq_one_letter_code
_entity_poly.pdbx_strand_id
1 'polypeptide(L)' 'NKHSSKIGSFVRTGSQNVFVAPITIGDGAYTAAGTVVRKDVAPGELGMNVSPQRSIADWVINKRPGTPSAEAASKNKSK' A
#
# COMPACT_ATOMS: atom_id res chain seq x y z
N ASN A 1 -25.13 4.19 -12.44
CA ASN A 1 -24.97 4.90 -11.16
C ASN A 1 -23.50 4.99 -10.80
N LYS A 2 -22.96 6.21 -10.62
CA LYS A 2 -21.58 6.49 -10.18
C LYS A 2 -21.64 7.53 -9.06
N HIS A 3 -20.63 7.54 -8.19
CA HIS A 3 -20.54 8.44 -7.04
C HIS A 3 -19.26 9.28 -7.11
N SER A 4 -19.27 10.48 -6.55
CA SER A 4 -18.11 11.35 -6.44
C SER A 4 -17.47 11.28 -5.06
N SER A 5 -16.19 11.65 -5.01
CA SER A 5 -15.42 11.81 -3.76
C SER A 5 -14.91 13.25 -3.67
N LYS A 6 -14.69 13.73 -2.45
CA LYS A 6 -14.18 15.09 -2.19
C LYS A 6 -12.79 15.01 -1.56
N ILE A 7 -11.86 15.80 -2.08
CA ILE A 7 -10.49 15.93 -1.58
C ILE A 7 -10.30 17.38 -1.14
N GLY A 8 -9.93 17.58 0.12
CA GLY A 8 -9.69 18.87 0.72
C GLY A 8 -8.41 19.55 0.24
N SER A 9 -8.18 20.75 0.76
CA SER A 9 -6.99 21.55 0.51
C SER A 9 -5.77 20.95 1.21
N PHE A 10 -4.59 21.06 0.57
CA PHE A 10 -3.30 20.63 1.13
C PHE A 10 -3.21 19.15 1.54
N VAL A 11 -4.06 18.28 0.98
CA VAL A 11 -4.00 16.83 1.17
C VAL A 11 -2.75 16.25 0.49
N ARG A 12 -2.12 15.25 1.12
CA ARG A 12 -1.07 14.44 0.47
C ARG A 12 -1.42 12.97 0.47
N THR A 13 -1.61 12.41 -0.72
CA THR A 13 -1.92 10.99 -0.90
C THR A 13 -0.65 10.19 -1.17
N GLY A 14 -0.44 9.10 -0.44
CA GLY A 14 0.66 8.18 -0.69
C GLY A 14 0.58 7.51 -2.07
N SER A 15 1.65 6.87 -2.49
CA SER A 15 1.67 6.12 -3.75
C SER A 15 0.66 4.96 -3.72
N GLN A 16 0.07 4.65 -4.88
CA GLN A 16 -0.84 3.51 -5.05
C GLN A 16 -2.07 3.53 -4.13
N ASN A 17 -2.70 4.70 -3.98
CA ASN A 17 -3.99 4.78 -3.30
C ASN A 17 -5.15 4.35 -4.21
N VAL A 18 -6.20 3.79 -3.61
CA VAL A 18 -7.49 3.52 -4.27
C VAL A 18 -8.59 4.20 -3.48
N PHE A 19 -9.42 5.02 -4.16
CA PHE A 19 -10.53 5.75 -3.54
C PHE A 19 -11.86 5.13 -3.96
N VAL A 20 -12.59 4.54 -3.01
CA VAL A 20 -13.91 3.96 -3.26
C VAL A 20 -14.98 5.00 -2.97
N ALA A 21 -15.52 5.63 -4.00
CA ALA A 21 -16.55 6.64 -3.84
C ALA A 21 -17.87 6.07 -3.28
N PRO A 22 -18.64 6.84 -2.49
CA PRO A 22 -18.33 8.21 -2.04
C PRO A 22 -17.46 8.22 -0.77
N ILE A 23 -16.41 9.06 -0.77
CA ILE A 23 -15.60 9.40 0.42
C ILE A 23 -15.22 10.88 0.43
N THR A 24 -14.91 11.40 1.62
CA THR A 24 -14.35 12.73 1.86
C THR A 24 -12.99 12.62 2.54
N ILE A 25 -11.98 13.30 1.99
CA ILE A 25 -10.68 13.49 2.64
C ILE A 25 -10.58 14.95 3.06
N GLY A 26 -10.53 15.18 4.36
CA GLY A 26 -10.48 16.52 4.96
C GLY A 26 -9.16 17.25 4.68
N ASP A 27 -9.17 18.56 4.92
CA ASP A 27 -8.01 19.43 4.66
C ASP A 27 -6.77 18.99 5.43
N GLY A 28 -5.61 19.05 4.78
CA GLY A 28 -4.32 18.68 5.37
C GLY A 28 -4.17 17.21 5.75
N ALA A 29 -5.14 16.35 5.42
CA ALA A 29 -5.06 14.93 5.70
C ALA A 29 -4.02 14.23 4.80
N TYR A 30 -3.52 13.09 5.29
CA TYR A 30 -2.58 12.24 4.59
C TYR A 30 -3.16 10.85 4.39
N THR A 31 -2.70 10.15 3.35
CA THR A 31 -2.89 8.71 3.24
C THR A 31 -1.56 7.99 3.10
N ALA A 32 -1.41 6.84 3.74
CA ALA A 32 -0.22 6.01 3.58
C ALA A 32 -0.15 5.41 2.16
N ALA A 33 1.03 4.94 1.77
CA ALA A 33 1.19 4.19 0.53
C ALA A 33 0.35 2.90 0.55
N GLY A 34 -0.24 2.53 -0.59
CA GLY A 34 -1.05 1.32 -0.73
C GLY A 34 -2.41 1.37 -0.03
N THR A 35 -2.89 2.54 0.39
CA THR A 35 -4.16 2.67 1.12
C THR A 35 -5.37 2.55 0.18
N VAL A 36 -6.31 1.67 0.53
CA VAL A 36 -7.66 1.58 -0.02
C VAL A 36 -8.64 2.33 0.90
N VAL A 37 -8.95 3.56 0.51
CA VAL A 37 -9.82 4.47 1.26
C VAL A 37 -11.28 4.14 1.00
N ARG A 38 -11.95 3.61 2.04
CA ARG A 38 -13.38 3.19 2.02
C ARG A 38 -14.25 3.93 3.03
N LYS A 39 -13.65 4.84 3.78
CA LYS A 39 -14.28 5.68 4.80
C LYS A 39 -13.63 7.06 4.72
N ASP A 40 -14.36 8.05 5.18
CA ASP A 40 -13.84 9.41 5.26
C ASP A 40 -12.58 9.47 6.14
N VAL A 41 -11.68 10.39 5.80
CA VAL A 41 -10.47 10.70 6.56
C VAL A 41 -10.62 12.14 7.01
N ALA A 42 -10.63 12.38 8.31
CA ALA A 42 -10.88 13.72 8.84
C ALA A 42 -9.69 14.66 8.59
N PRO A 43 -9.87 15.99 8.68
CA PRO A 43 -8.77 16.94 8.52
C PRO A 43 -7.58 16.62 9.44
N GLY A 44 -6.37 16.64 8.88
CA GLY A 44 -5.13 16.33 9.60
C GLY A 44 -4.91 14.86 9.98
N GLU A 45 -5.84 13.95 9.67
CA GLU A 45 -5.65 12.52 9.94
C GLU A 45 -4.74 11.83 8.92
N LEU A 46 -4.16 10.70 9.33
CA LEU A 46 -3.48 9.76 8.45
C LEU A 46 -4.37 8.53 8.22
N GLY A 47 -4.95 8.42 7.03
CA GLY A 47 -5.66 7.22 6.58
C GLY A 47 -4.69 6.12 6.16
N MET A 48 -4.81 4.91 6.74
CA MET A 48 -4.01 3.75 6.34
C MET A 48 -4.76 2.43 6.52
N ASN A 49 -4.43 1.43 5.71
CA ASN A 49 -4.81 0.04 5.96
C ASN A 49 -3.60 -0.67 6.59
N VAL A 50 -3.71 -1.07 7.85
CA VAL A 50 -2.60 -1.72 8.55
C VAL A 50 -2.40 -3.14 8.02
N SER A 51 -1.24 -3.38 7.40
CA SER A 51 -0.65 -4.72 7.26
C SER A 51 0.88 -4.55 7.29
N PRO A 52 1.57 -4.87 8.40
CA PRO A 52 3.02 -4.78 8.45
C PRO A 52 3.64 -5.67 7.37
N GLN A 53 4.76 -5.22 6.81
CA GLN A 53 5.48 -6.03 5.83
C GLN A 53 5.88 -7.37 6.47
N ARG A 54 5.57 -8.46 5.77
CA ARG A 54 6.04 -9.80 6.13
C ARG A 54 7.01 -10.30 5.09
N SER A 55 8.18 -10.73 5.55
CA SER A 55 9.14 -11.45 4.71
C SER A 55 8.99 -12.94 4.98
N ILE A 56 8.68 -13.72 3.94
CA ILE A 56 8.63 -15.18 4.03
C ILE A 56 10.00 -15.71 3.62
N ALA A 57 10.74 -16.25 4.59
CA ALA A 57 12.05 -16.83 4.34
C ALA A 57 11.97 -17.90 3.25
N ASP A 58 12.97 -17.91 2.36
CA ASP A 58 13.14 -18.93 1.33
C ASP A 58 12.01 -19.09 0.31
N TRP A 59 11.05 -18.17 0.26
CA TRP A 59 9.88 -18.32 -0.61
C TRP A 59 10.26 -18.58 -2.08
N VAL A 60 11.24 -17.85 -2.63
CA VAL A 60 11.66 -18.00 -4.03
C VAL A 60 12.35 -19.35 -4.26
N ILE A 61 13.24 -19.75 -3.35
CA ILE A 61 13.95 -21.04 -3.45
C ILE A 61 12.94 -22.19 -3.42
N ASN A 62 11.95 -22.10 -2.53
CA ASN A 62 10.95 -23.14 -2.32
C ASN A 62 9.85 -23.18 -3.39
N LYS A 63 9.40 -22.02 -3.89
CA LYS A 63 8.24 -21.94 -4.80
C LYS A 63 8.63 -21.79 -6.27
N ARG A 64 9.87 -21.45 -6.58
CA ARG A 64 10.36 -21.18 -7.94
C ARG A 64 11.76 -21.79 -8.19
N PRO A 65 11.95 -23.10 -7.97
CA PRO A 65 13.24 -23.76 -8.16
C PRO A 65 13.70 -23.66 -9.63
N GLY A 66 15.02 -23.58 -9.84
CA GLY A 66 15.63 -23.53 -11.19
C GLY A 66 15.50 -22.19 -11.93
N THR A 67 14.88 -21.17 -11.31
CA THR A 67 14.87 -19.82 -11.89
C THR A 67 16.17 -19.06 -11.61
N PRO A 68 16.59 -18.11 -12.46
CA PRO A 68 17.74 -17.26 -12.18
C PRO A 68 17.64 -16.55 -10.82
N SER A 69 16.43 -16.18 -10.40
CA SER A 69 16.17 -15.60 -9.08
C SER A 69 16.42 -16.58 -7.93
N ALA A 70 16.02 -17.86 -8.06
CA ALA A 70 16.28 -18.87 -7.05
C ALA A 70 17.77 -19.24 -6.97
N GLU A 71 18.46 -19.32 -8.11
CA GLU A 71 19.90 -19.52 -8.15
C GLU A 71 20.65 -18.35 -7.50
N ALA A 72 20.29 -17.11 -7.84
CA ALA A 72 20.90 -15.92 -7.24
C ALA A 72 20.65 -15.84 -5.73
N ALA A 73 19.43 -16.15 -5.29
CA ALA A 73 19.08 -16.20 -3.87
C ALA A 73 19.87 -17.28 -3.12
N SER A 74 20.04 -18.46 -3.71
CA SER A 74 20.80 -19.56 -3.10
C SER A 74 22.30 -19.26 -3.05
N LYS A 75 22.86 -18.64 -4.10
CA LYS A 75 24.28 -18.25 -4.18
C LYS A 75 24.66 -17.17 -3.18
N ASN A 76 23.76 -16.22 -2.90
CA ASN A 76 24.03 -15.08 -2.02
C ASN A 76 23.47 -15.23 -0.61
N LYS A 77 22.82 -16.37 -0.31
CA LYS A 77 22.40 -16.69 1.05
C LYS A 77 23.64 -17.02 1.87
N SER A 78 23.94 -16.21 2.88
CA SER A 78 25.10 -16.36 3.77
C SER A 78 26.48 -16.11 3.12
N LYS A 79 26.65 -14.94 2.51
CA LYS A 79 27.89 -14.17 2.74
C LYS A 79 27.69 -13.24 3.92
#